data_AF-A0AAX2I8Z2-F1
#
_entry.id   AF-A0AAX2I8Z2-F1
#
_cell.length_a   1.000
_cell.length_b   1.000
_cell.length_c   1.000
_cell.angle_alpha   90.00
_cell.angle_beta   90.00
_cell.angle_gamma   90.00
#
_symmetry.space_group_name_H-M   'P 1'
#
loop_
_entity.id
_entity.type
_entity.pdbx_description
1 polymer ?
#
loop_
_entity_poly.entity_id
_entity_poly.type
_entity_poly.pdbx_seq_one_letter_code
_entity_poly.pdbx_strand_id
1 'polypeptide(L)'
;MKRIKILFLVAILSVMNVCAQSFKVKKGELQIDGTPVAKFEKKDGKFVFSDLSNNLLFRAFLTEETAQGNTAPHRWIEFSNANGVIREVEIPDKVKFTFSGEKYVIDCVYKSGTNLLTEKGIDPAVVTAFFQTSDRPFSEKWDNIFQQEKNTNQTEDNLATADNLSVEGEVIVKNGKKIGFIKRKEESGDGGIVINNFTVTDSKGNVVATAKHHNFNQKDKEFFIIKTYDEKELPVFSQLTKMNDANKRIVKRLYANGYPFGDMTERFNQFIEDKKNAVNEQNNAKVEEAKKQTVNIYDAAGYVIDAKGDKKEGLITIEFQSIDAIIGKDKNMSDLTSYGATVKLKREGEKDLYFKAKDGNKFCIGERCFLGAKGSEDGFFAHGGSDLNVLSGAAQFFEILYEKDGNYVLAHSKYPEDYYLKIKKADKAVYLGTKATFGSKSAEKIQKILSKYVNCSSLDVTKYNTLTKEGMIQLVDDYTSSCK
;
A
#
# COMPACT_ATOMS: atom_id res chain seq x y z
N MET A 1 -31.67 4.87 -52.03
CA MET A 1 -31.08 5.28 -50.73
C MET A 1 -29.83 4.51 -50.27
N LYS A 2 -29.60 3.24 -50.67
CA LYS A 2 -28.38 2.49 -50.25
C LYS A 2 -27.07 2.88 -50.98
N ARG A 3 -27.13 3.35 -52.23
CA ARG A 3 -25.93 3.76 -52.99
C ARG A 3 -25.33 5.12 -52.56
N ILE A 4 -26.17 6.03 -52.05
CA ILE A 4 -25.73 7.38 -51.59
C ILE A 4 -24.99 7.30 -50.24
N LYS A 5 -25.33 6.35 -49.36
CA LYS A 5 -24.64 6.17 -48.07
C LYS A 5 -23.25 5.55 -48.19
N ILE A 6 -22.99 4.75 -49.23
CA ILE A 6 -21.65 4.16 -49.48
C ILE A 6 -20.69 5.21 -50.08
N LEU A 7 -21.18 6.09 -50.95
CA LEU A 7 -20.39 7.21 -51.48
C LEU A 7 -20.02 8.24 -50.41
N PHE A 8 -20.91 8.49 -49.43
CA PHE A 8 -20.60 9.37 -48.29
C PHE A 8 -19.57 8.75 -47.33
N LEU A 9 -19.56 7.42 -47.14
CA LEU A 9 -18.56 6.75 -46.29
C LEU A 9 -17.17 6.72 -46.94
N VAL A 10 -17.10 6.56 -48.27
CA VAL A 10 -15.83 6.62 -49.03
C VAL A 10 -15.32 8.07 -49.14
N ALA A 11 -16.21 9.06 -49.18
CA ALA A 11 -15.85 10.48 -49.19
C ALA A 11 -15.38 11.01 -47.82
N ILE A 12 -15.84 10.44 -46.71
CA ILE A 12 -15.34 10.80 -45.35
C ILE A 12 -13.97 10.15 -45.07
N LEU A 13 -13.66 9.02 -45.71
CA LEU A 13 -12.33 8.37 -45.66
C LEU A 13 -11.25 9.12 -46.46
N SER A 14 -11.62 10.00 -47.41
CA SER A 14 -10.67 10.75 -48.25
C SER A 14 -10.32 12.16 -47.74
N VAL A 15 -10.92 12.62 -46.64
CA VAL A 15 -10.62 13.96 -46.05
C VAL A 15 -9.70 13.88 -44.81
N MET A 16 -9.24 12.67 -44.43
CA MET A 16 -8.12 12.50 -43.49
C MET A 16 -6.80 12.25 -44.23
N ASN A 17 -6.46 13.07 -45.23
CA ASN A 17 -5.06 13.30 -45.55
C ASN A 17 -4.47 14.25 -44.50
N VAL A 18 -4.37 13.76 -43.26
CA VAL A 18 -3.24 14.14 -42.44
C VAL A 18 -2.03 13.76 -43.30
N CYS A 19 -1.18 14.72 -43.66
CA CYS A 19 0.03 14.47 -44.43
C CYS A 19 0.94 13.52 -43.63
N ALA A 20 0.63 12.22 -43.68
CA ALA A 20 1.50 11.18 -43.19
C ALA A 20 2.63 11.09 -44.21
N GLN A 21 3.71 11.82 -43.93
CA GLN A 21 4.93 11.81 -44.73
C GLN A 21 5.31 10.37 -45.05
N SER A 22 5.49 10.09 -46.34
CA SER A 22 5.63 8.72 -46.84
C SER A 22 7.07 8.44 -47.24
N PHE A 23 7.82 7.80 -46.35
CA PHE A 23 9.10 7.20 -46.72
C PHE A 23 8.86 6.09 -47.76
N LYS A 24 9.54 6.18 -48.90
CA LYS A 24 9.47 5.18 -49.97
C LYS A 24 10.87 4.86 -50.46
N VAL A 25 11.15 3.57 -50.66
CA VAL A 25 12.36 3.12 -51.36
C VAL A 25 11.97 2.84 -52.81
N LYS A 26 12.60 3.52 -53.77
CA LYS A 26 12.40 3.28 -55.21
C LYS A 26 13.74 3.26 -55.91
N LYS A 27 14.03 2.19 -56.66
CA LYS A 27 15.28 2.05 -57.45
C LYS A 27 16.57 2.35 -56.65
N GLY A 28 16.63 1.91 -55.39
CA GLY A 28 17.78 2.16 -54.49
C GLY A 28 17.85 3.57 -53.91
N GLU A 29 16.80 4.38 -54.06
CA GLU A 29 16.70 5.73 -53.48
C GLU A 29 15.67 5.76 -52.37
N LEU A 30 16.05 6.32 -51.23
CA LEU A 30 15.13 6.73 -50.19
C LEU A 30 14.51 8.08 -50.60
N GLN A 31 13.19 8.09 -50.73
CA GLN A 31 12.40 9.25 -51.09
C GLN A 31 11.52 9.67 -49.92
N ILE A 32 11.48 10.98 -49.65
CA ILE A 32 10.54 11.63 -48.73
C ILE A 32 9.59 12.46 -49.59
N ASP A 33 8.31 12.11 -49.56
CA ASP A 33 7.25 12.75 -50.36
C ASP A 33 7.60 12.86 -51.86
N GLY A 34 8.31 11.85 -52.38
CA GLY A 34 8.71 11.74 -53.78
C GLY A 34 10.05 12.39 -54.12
N THR A 35 10.66 13.14 -53.21
CA THR A 35 11.99 13.74 -53.40
C THR A 35 13.08 12.76 -52.94
N PRO A 36 14.05 12.38 -53.80
CA PRO A 36 15.20 11.59 -53.38
C PRO A 36 16.05 12.36 -52.35
N VAL A 37 16.30 11.74 -51.20
CA VAL A 37 17.10 12.34 -50.11
C VAL A 37 18.35 11.56 -49.77
N ALA A 38 18.42 10.28 -50.12
CA ALA A 38 19.57 9.40 -49.90
C ALA A 38 19.49 8.18 -50.82
N LYS A 39 20.61 7.49 -51.00
CA LYS A 39 20.62 6.11 -51.49
C LYS A 39 20.43 5.15 -50.31
N PHE A 40 19.70 4.07 -50.56
CA PHE A 40 19.38 3.07 -49.56
C PHE A 40 19.40 1.67 -50.16
N GLU A 41 20.17 0.77 -49.53
CA GLU A 41 20.23 -0.63 -49.92
C GLU A 41 20.40 -1.54 -48.70
N LYS A 42 20.00 -2.81 -48.85
CA LYS A 42 20.35 -3.87 -47.90
C LYS A 42 21.56 -4.63 -48.45
N LYS A 43 22.67 -4.59 -47.72
CA LYS A 43 23.93 -5.24 -48.09
C LYS A 43 24.52 -5.96 -46.89
N ASP A 44 24.87 -7.23 -47.06
CA ASP A 44 25.46 -8.09 -46.01
C ASP A 44 24.64 -8.09 -44.70
N GLY A 45 23.31 -8.11 -44.83
CA GLY A 45 22.38 -8.09 -43.70
C GLY A 45 22.20 -6.72 -43.02
N LYS A 46 23.00 -5.70 -43.38
CA LYS A 46 22.92 -4.33 -42.87
C LYS A 46 22.19 -3.42 -43.84
N PHE A 47 21.56 -2.36 -43.32
CA PHE A 47 20.92 -1.33 -44.13
C PHE A 47 21.88 -0.16 -44.30
N VAL A 48 22.26 0.11 -45.54
CA VAL A 48 23.28 1.10 -45.90
C VAL A 48 22.59 2.37 -46.37
N PHE A 49 22.96 3.50 -45.76
CA PHE A 49 22.52 4.84 -46.14
C PHE A 49 23.71 5.59 -46.73
N SER A 50 23.55 6.06 -47.96
CA SER A 50 24.57 6.83 -48.68
C SER A 50 23.98 8.13 -49.21
N ASP A 51 24.84 9.10 -49.52
CA ASP A 51 24.41 10.30 -50.24
C ASP A 51 23.97 9.95 -51.68
N LEU A 52 23.40 10.93 -52.40
CA LEU A 52 22.96 10.73 -53.80
C LEU A 52 24.12 10.45 -54.78
N SER A 53 25.37 10.68 -54.36
CA SER A 53 26.60 10.39 -55.09
C SER A 53 27.19 9.01 -54.76
N ASN A 54 26.50 8.21 -53.93
CA ASN A 54 26.92 6.90 -53.40
C ASN A 54 28.03 6.91 -52.34
N ASN A 55 28.35 8.05 -51.74
CA ASN A 55 29.26 8.06 -50.59
C ASN A 55 28.53 7.54 -49.35
N LEU A 56 29.13 6.56 -48.67
CA LEU A 56 28.58 5.98 -47.45
C LEU A 56 28.45 7.04 -46.35
N LEU A 57 27.23 7.17 -45.79
CA LEU A 57 26.98 8.00 -44.61
C LEU A 57 27.04 7.13 -43.35
N PHE A 58 26.18 6.10 -43.29
CA PHE A 58 26.15 5.16 -42.17
C PHE A 58 25.46 3.85 -42.55
N ARG A 59 25.58 2.85 -41.66
CA ARG A 59 24.84 1.59 -41.70
C ARG A 59 24.00 1.47 -40.45
N ALA A 60 22.80 0.93 -40.58
CA ALA A 60 21.93 0.57 -39.47
C ALA A 60 21.64 -0.93 -39.49
N PHE A 61 21.64 -1.55 -38.32
CA PHE A 61 21.34 -2.97 -38.14
C PHE A 61 20.51 -3.16 -36.86
N LEU A 62 19.46 -3.97 -36.93
CA LEU A 62 18.65 -4.28 -35.75
C LEU A 62 19.12 -5.60 -35.17
N THR A 63 19.81 -5.54 -34.04
CA THR A 63 20.48 -6.69 -33.42
C THR A 63 19.96 -6.93 -32.01
N GLU A 64 20.03 -8.18 -31.58
CA GLU A 64 19.97 -8.61 -30.17
C GLU A 64 21.29 -9.28 -29.76
N GLU A 65 22.26 -9.37 -30.67
CA GLU A 65 23.58 -9.91 -30.40
C GLU A 65 24.48 -8.81 -29.82
N THR A 66 25.07 -9.10 -28.66
CA THR A 66 26.00 -8.21 -27.97
C THR A 66 27.40 -8.25 -28.60
N ALA A 67 28.26 -7.33 -28.18
CA ALA A 67 29.67 -7.29 -28.58
C ALA A 67 30.44 -8.60 -28.30
N GLN A 68 30.09 -9.34 -27.25
CA GLN A 68 30.70 -10.64 -26.91
C GLN A 68 29.96 -11.85 -27.52
N GLY A 69 28.97 -11.63 -28.40
CA GLY A 69 28.23 -12.70 -29.07
C GLY A 69 27.15 -13.36 -28.22
N ASN A 70 26.66 -12.69 -27.16
CA ASN A 70 25.50 -13.17 -26.40
C ASN A 70 24.20 -12.70 -27.08
N THR A 71 23.13 -13.50 -27.01
CA THR A 71 21.80 -13.13 -27.53
C THR A 71 20.92 -12.56 -26.42
N ALA A 72 20.71 -11.25 -26.43
CA ALA A 72 19.89 -10.52 -25.47
C ALA A 72 18.38 -10.75 -25.68
N PRO A 73 17.55 -10.50 -24.64
CA PRO A 73 16.09 -10.65 -24.74
C PRO A 73 15.40 -9.57 -25.59
N HIS A 74 16.10 -8.47 -25.88
CA HIS A 74 15.58 -7.31 -26.57
C HIS A 74 16.54 -6.85 -27.66
N ARG A 75 15.97 -6.31 -28.75
CA ARG A 75 16.73 -5.76 -29.87
C ARG A 75 16.97 -4.27 -29.70
N TRP A 76 18.07 -3.79 -30.25
CA TRP A 76 18.41 -2.37 -30.39
C TRP A 76 18.86 -2.07 -31.83
N ILE A 77 19.09 -0.79 -32.12
CA ILE A 77 19.69 -0.33 -33.37
C ILE A 77 21.19 -0.20 -33.17
N GLU A 78 21.99 -0.94 -33.94
CA GLU A 78 23.42 -0.73 -34.08
C GLU A 78 23.69 0.14 -35.32
N PHE A 79 24.32 1.28 -35.10
CA PHE A 79 24.81 2.17 -36.14
C PHE A 79 26.31 2.01 -36.33
N SER A 80 26.78 2.03 -37.58
CA SER A 80 28.22 2.06 -37.88
C SER A 80 28.56 2.96 -39.07
N ASN A 81 29.72 3.62 -39.03
CA ASN A 81 30.21 4.44 -40.15
C ASN A 81 31.28 3.72 -40.99
N ALA A 82 31.88 4.44 -41.94
CA ALA A 82 32.98 3.92 -42.79
C ALA A 82 34.24 3.55 -41.98
N ASN A 83 34.50 4.26 -40.88
CA ASN A 83 35.68 4.09 -40.03
C ASN A 83 35.51 2.97 -38.97
N GLY A 84 34.35 2.29 -38.95
CA GLY A 84 34.06 1.23 -37.99
C GLY A 84 33.66 1.71 -36.60
N VAL A 85 33.40 3.01 -36.40
CA VAL A 85 32.84 3.52 -35.13
C VAL A 85 31.41 3.01 -34.99
N ILE A 86 31.13 2.32 -33.88
CA ILE A 86 29.82 1.73 -33.57
C ILE A 86 29.13 2.53 -32.47
N ARG A 87 27.83 2.74 -32.64
CA ARG A 87 26.93 3.29 -31.62
C ARG A 87 25.63 2.51 -31.54
N GLU A 88 25.13 2.28 -30.34
CA GLU A 88 23.87 1.57 -30.11
C GLU A 88 22.80 2.50 -29.57
N VAL A 89 21.56 2.33 -30.05
CA VAL A 89 20.42 3.17 -29.69
C VAL A 89 19.18 2.28 -29.52
N GLU A 90 18.31 2.64 -28.57
CA GLU A 90 17.05 1.94 -28.34
C GLU A 90 16.15 1.94 -29.60
N ILE A 91 15.38 0.88 -29.80
CA ILE A 91 14.31 0.89 -30.79
C ILE A 91 13.19 1.80 -30.28
N PRO A 92 12.75 2.82 -31.04
CA PRO A 92 11.71 3.74 -30.60
C PRO A 92 10.39 3.06 -30.28
N ASP A 93 9.65 3.62 -29.32
CA ASP A 93 8.26 3.29 -29.12
C ASP A 93 7.41 3.65 -30.35
N LYS A 94 6.36 2.86 -30.61
CA LYS A 94 5.36 3.13 -31.68
C LYS A 94 5.96 3.20 -33.09
N VAL A 95 6.82 2.26 -33.44
CA VAL A 95 7.22 2.01 -34.85
C VAL A 95 5.99 1.58 -35.66
N LYS A 96 5.86 2.07 -36.90
CA LYS A 96 4.77 1.70 -37.80
C LYS A 96 4.85 0.20 -38.11
N PHE A 97 3.74 -0.51 -37.93
CA PHE A 97 3.65 -1.90 -38.34
C PHE A 97 3.85 -2.01 -39.86
N THR A 98 4.78 -2.85 -40.29
CA THR A 98 5.05 -3.11 -41.70
C THR A 98 5.67 -4.49 -41.88
N PHE A 99 5.31 -5.18 -42.97
CA PHE A 99 5.92 -6.46 -43.36
C PHE A 99 7.28 -6.28 -44.08
N SER A 100 7.67 -5.04 -44.40
CA SER A 100 8.94 -4.74 -45.06
C SER A 100 10.00 -4.40 -44.03
N GLY A 101 11.04 -5.23 -43.92
CA GLY A 101 12.17 -4.96 -43.02
C GLY A 101 12.88 -3.63 -43.33
N GLU A 102 12.94 -3.22 -44.59
CA GLU A 102 13.48 -1.93 -45.02
C GLU A 102 12.67 -0.77 -44.44
N LYS A 103 11.34 -0.79 -44.62
CA LYS A 103 10.45 0.24 -44.08
C LYS A 103 10.49 0.28 -42.56
N TYR A 104 10.62 -0.89 -41.92
CA TYR A 104 10.72 -0.98 -40.46
C TYR A 104 12.00 -0.30 -39.97
N VAL A 105 13.16 -0.60 -40.56
CA VAL A 105 14.43 0.04 -40.17
C VAL A 105 14.42 1.53 -40.46
N ILE A 106 13.90 1.97 -41.61
CA ILE A 106 13.78 3.41 -41.90
C ILE A 106 12.94 4.13 -40.84
N ASP A 107 11.80 3.56 -40.42
CA ASP A 107 10.95 4.16 -39.37
C ASP A 107 11.65 4.14 -38.00
N CYS A 108 12.41 3.08 -37.68
CA CYS A 108 13.24 3.03 -36.46
C CYS A 108 14.33 4.11 -36.46
N VAL A 109 15.08 4.27 -37.56
CA VAL A 109 16.15 5.29 -37.68
C VAL A 109 15.54 6.68 -37.60
N TYR A 110 14.45 6.95 -38.33
CA TYR A 110 13.76 8.24 -38.30
C TYR A 110 13.28 8.63 -36.89
N LYS A 111 12.73 7.67 -36.14
CA LYS A 111 12.17 7.91 -34.80
C LYS A 111 13.18 7.76 -33.65
N SER A 112 14.42 7.37 -33.93
CA SER A 112 15.47 7.11 -32.92
C SER A 112 15.91 8.32 -32.11
N GLY A 113 15.47 9.53 -32.47
CA GLY A 113 15.90 10.78 -31.82
C GLY A 113 17.35 11.16 -32.14
N THR A 114 18.07 10.37 -32.94
CA THR A 114 19.47 10.62 -33.34
C THR A 114 19.61 11.74 -34.37
N ASN A 115 18.51 12.15 -35.02
CA ASN A 115 18.48 13.07 -36.16
C ASN A 115 19.31 12.62 -37.38
N LEU A 116 19.74 11.36 -37.43
CA LEU A 116 20.46 10.79 -38.59
C LEU A 116 19.60 10.75 -39.86
N LEU A 117 18.27 10.69 -39.70
CA LEU A 117 17.29 10.83 -40.76
C LEU A 117 16.19 11.77 -40.29
N THR A 118 15.93 12.82 -41.07
CA THR A 118 14.88 13.81 -40.79
C THR A 118 13.96 13.95 -42.00
N GLU A 119 12.91 14.77 -41.87
CA GLU A 119 12.02 15.13 -42.98
C GLU A 119 12.76 15.82 -44.13
N LYS A 120 13.91 16.45 -43.85
CA LYS A 120 14.77 17.12 -44.85
C LYS A 120 15.81 16.16 -45.47
N GLY A 121 15.86 14.91 -45.05
CA GLY A 121 16.89 13.95 -45.43
C GLY A 121 17.98 13.79 -44.37
N ILE A 122 19.18 13.44 -44.83
CA ILE A 122 20.35 13.15 -43.99
C ILE A 122 21.33 14.31 -44.07
N ASP A 123 21.69 14.88 -42.92
CA ASP A 123 22.71 15.95 -42.82
C ASP A 123 24.09 15.34 -42.50
N PRO A 124 25.09 15.47 -43.41
CA PRO A 124 26.44 14.95 -43.18
C PRO A 124 27.12 15.49 -41.92
N ALA A 125 26.82 16.72 -41.49
CA ALA A 125 27.39 17.29 -40.28
C ALA A 125 26.86 16.57 -39.02
N VAL A 126 25.57 16.24 -39.01
CA VAL A 126 24.93 15.46 -37.93
C VAL A 126 25.48 14.04 -37.90
N VAL A 127 25.65 13.39 -39.06
CA VAL A 127 26.29 12.07 -39.16
C VAL A 127 27.71 12.11 -38.59
N THR A 128 28.50 13.11 -38.97
CA THR A 128 29.88 13.27 -38.49
C THR A 128 29.92 13.45 -36.98
N ALA A 129 29.07 14.31 -36.42
CA ALA A 129 28.97 14.55 -34.98
C ALA A 129 28.53 13.29 -34.22
N PHE A 130 27.56 12.54 -34.75
CA PHE A 130 27.02 11.34 -34.10
C PHE A 130 28.08 10.25 -33.89
N PHE A 131 29.03 10.10 -34.83
CA PHE A 131 30.11 9.10 -34.78
C PHE A 131 31.45 9.65 -34.27
N GLN A 132 31.47 10.79 -33.57
CA GLN A 132 32.69 11.27 -32.88
C GLN A 132 33.10 10.37 -31.71
N THR A 133 32.15 9.64 -31.13
CA THR A 133 32.37 8.70 -30.04
C THR A 133 31.82 7.31 -30.39
N SER A 134 32.35 6.28 -29.73
CA SER A 134 31.74 4.95 -29.72
C SER A 134 31.03 4.74 -28.39
N ASP A 135 29.87 4.08 -28.44
CA ASP A 135 29.01 3.88 -27.27
C ASP A 135 28.12 2.66 -27.49
N ARG A 136 28.27 1.62 -26.66
CA ARG A 136 27.57 0.32 -26.82
C ARG A 136 26.80 -0.07 -25.55
N PRO A 137 25.89 0.79 -25.05
CA PRO A 137 25.30 0.64 -23.72
C PRO A 137 24.42 -0.60 -23.60
N PHE A 138 23.86 -1.11 -24.69
CA PHE A 138 23.00 -2.30 -24.66
C PHE A 138 23.84 -3.57 -24.64
N SER A 139 24.85 -3.65 -25.52
CA SER A 139 25.83 -4.74 -25.48
C SER A 139 26.51 -4.85 -24.13
N GLU A 140 27.05 -3.74 -23.61
CA GLU A 140 27.76 -3.71 -22.33
C GLU A 140 26.85 -4.11 -21.16
N LYS A 141 25.61 -3.57 -21.10
CA LYS A 141 24.62 -3.96 -20.09
C LYS A 141 24.38 -5.46 -20.11
N TRP A 142 24.08 -6.02 -21.28
CA TRP A 142 23.72 -7.43 -21.40
C TRP A 142 24.92 -8.35 -21.17
N ASP A 143 26.11 -8.01 -21.68
CA ASP A 143 27.32 -8.79 -21.45
C ASP A 143 27.65 -8.90 -19.96
N ASN A 144 27.49 -7.82 -19.20
CA ASN A 144 27.67 -7.84 -17.74
C ASN A 144 26.66 -8.77 -17.05
N ILE A 145 25.37 -8.71 -17.44
CA ILE A 145 24.32 -9.59 -16.90
C ILE A 145 24.63 -11.06 -17.24
N PHE A 146 25.00 -11.35 -18.49
CA PHE A 146 25.37 -12.69 -18.93
C PHE A 146 26.56 -13.23 -18.13
N GLN A 147 27.58 -12.42 -17.90
CA GLN A 147 28.75 -12.83 -17.12
C GLN A 147 28.37 -13.13 -15.66
N GLN A 148 27.60 -12.25 -15.01
CA GLN A 148 27.15 -12.43 -13.64
C GLN A 148 26.30 -13.71 -13.48
N GLU A 149 25.36 -13.94 -14.40
CA GLU A 149 24.47 -15.10 -14.35
C GLU A 149 25.18 -16.40 -14.73
N LYS A 150 26.16 -16.37 -15.64
CA LYS A 150 27.05 -17.53 -15.90
C LYS A 150 27.83 -17.90 -14.64
N ASN A 151 28.43 -16.94 -13.95
CA ASN A 151 29.17 -17.18 -12.71
C ASN A 151 28.27 -17.71 -11.58
N THR A 152 27.07 -17.15 -11.45
CA THR A 152 26.07 -17.60 -10.47
C THR A 152 25.65 -19.03 -10.77
N ASN A 153 25.26 -19.32 -12.01
CA ASN A 153 24.86 -20.67 -12.43
C ASN A 153 25.99 -21.68 -12.24
N GLN A 154 27.24 -21.32 -12.52
CA GLN A 154 28.40 -22.19 -12.29
C GLN A 154 28.58 -22.52 -10.81
N THR A 155 28.44 -21.52 -9.92
CA THR A 155 28.54 -21.72 -8.48
C THR A 155 27.46 -22.67 -7.97
N GLU A 156 26.22 -22.46 -8.41
CA GLU A 156 25.08 -23.31 -8.08
C GLU A 156 25.22 -24.73 -8.64
N ASP A 157 25.76 -24.87 -9.84
CA ASP A 157 26.02 -26.16 -10.47
C ASP A 157 27.10 -26.92 -9.71
N ASN A 158 28.20 -26.26 -9.33
CA ASN A 158 29.26 -26.84 -8.51
C ASN A 158 28.72 -27.32 -7.15
N LEU A 159 27.88 -26.52 -6.49
CA LEU A 159 27.25 -26.90 -5.22
C LEU A 159 26.34 -28.12 -5.40
N ALA A 160 25.49 -28.12 -6.43
CA ALA A 160 24.61 -29.24 -6.72
C ALA A 160 25.41 -30.53 -7.01
N THR A 161 26.50 -30.44 -7.76
CA THR A 161 27.39 -31.58 -8.02
C THR A 161 28.07 -32.07 -6.73
N ALA A 162 28.62 -31.17 -5.91
CA ALA A 162 29.27 -31.53 -4.65
C ALA A 162 28.32 -32.27 -3.70
N ASP A 163 27.05 -31.89 -3.69
CA ASP A 163 26.02 -32.46 -2.83
C ASP A 163 25.26 -33.64 -3.47
N ASN A 164 25.65 -34.08 -4.67
CA ASN A 164 24.95 -35.07 -5.49
C ASN A 164 23.43 -34.78 -5.61
N LEU A 165 23.11 -33.52 -5.85
CA LEU A 165 21.75 -33.02 -6.09
C LEU A 165 21.41 -33.13 -7.58
N SER A 166 20.33 -33.83 -7.89
CA SER A 166 19.81 -34.01 -9.25
C SER A 166 18.29 -33.82 -9.31
N VAL A 167 17.79 -33.62 -10.53
CA VAL A 167 16.36 -33.64 -10.83
C VAL A 167 16.12 -34.74 -11.86
N GLU A 168 15.35 -35.76 -11.47
CA GLU A 168 15.01 -36.94 -12.26
C GLU A 168 13.52 -36.89 -12.60
N GLY A 169 13.20 -36.37 -13.78
CA GLY A 169 11.83 -36.03 -14.15
C GLY A 169 11.26 -34.91 -13.26
N GLU A 170 10.31 -35.27 -12.40
CA GLU A 170 9.71 -34.35 -11.41
C GLU A 170 10.27 -34.55 -9.99
N VAL A 171 11.19 -35.49 -9.78
CA VAL A 171 11.70 -35.84 -8.45
C VAL A 171 13.03 -35.13 -8.20
N ILE A 172 13.14 -34.50 -7.03
CA ILE A 172 14.39 -33.90 -6.56
C ILE A 172 15.11 -34.94 -5.70
N VAL A 173 16.33 -35.29 -6.08
CA VAL A 173 17.13 -36.35 -5.46
C VAL A 173 18.43 -35.76 -4.92
N LYS A 174 18.82 -36.15 -3.71
CA LYS A 174 20.13 -35.84 -3.13
C LYS A 174 20.74 -37.11 -2.57
N ASN A 175 21.98 -37.43 -2.97
CA ASN A 175 22.66 -38.67 -2.56
C ASN A 175 21.78 -39.92 -2.78
N GLY A 176 21.07 -39.99 -3.91
CA GLY A 176 20.16 -41.10 -4.26
C GLY A 176 18.86 -41.15 -3.45
N LYS A 177 18.63 -40.22 -2.51
CA LYS A 177 17.39 -40.13 -1.74
C LYS A 177 16.50 -39.03 -2.30
N LYS A 178 15.22 -39.34 -2.48
CA LYS A 178 14.19 -38.34 -2.80
C LYS A 178 14.04 -37.36 -1.64
N ILE A 179 14.15 -36.07 -1.93
CA ILE A 179 14.01 -34.99 -0.96
C ILE A 179 12.94 -33.96 -1.33
N GLY A 180 12.35 -34.04 -2.52
CA GLY A 180 11.28 -33.13 -2.92
C GLY A 180 10.77 -33.42 -4.32
N PHE A 181 9.95 -32.50 -4.83
CA PHE A 181 9.39 -32.58 -6.17
C PHE A 181 9.35 -31.22 -6.85
N ILE A 182 9.38 -31.22 -8.17
CA ILE A 182 9.11 -30.06 -9.01
C ILE A 182 8.15 -30.46 -10.11
N LYS A 183 6.98 -29.82 -10.14
CA LYS A 183 5.97 -30.02 -11.17
C LYS A 183 5.91 -28.81 -12.09
N ARG A 184 5.83 -29.06 -13.39
CA ARG A 184 5.62 -28.04 -14.42
C ARG A 184 4.27 -28.28 -15.07
N LYS A 185 3.39 -27.27 -15.03
CA LYS A 185 2.13 -27.25 -15.77
C LYS A 185 2.22 -26.22 -16.88
N GLU A 186 2.08 -26.67 -18.10
CA GLU A 186 1.99 -25.81 -19.28
C GLU A 186 0.52 -25.49 -19.59
N GLU A 187 0.26 -24.21 -19.86
CA GLU A 187 -1.05 -23.70 -20.26
C GLU A 187 -0.89 -22.94 -21.58
N SER A 188 -1.60 -23.42 -22.61
CA SER A 188 -1.63 -22.78 -23.93
C SER A 188 -2.79 -21.79 -24.00
N GLY A 189 -2.48 -20.55 -24.36
CA GLY A 189 -3.47 -19.52 -24.67
C GLY A 189 -3.58 -19.26 -26.18
N ASP A 190 -4.53 -18.41 -26.56
CA ASP A 190 -4.70 -17.99 -27.95
C ASP A 190 -3.44 -17.28 -28.49
N GLY A 191 -3.19 -17.39 -29.80
CA GLY A 191 -2.09 -16.67 -30.46
C GLY A 191 -0.68 -17.19 -30.18
N GLY A 192 -0.53 -18.44 -29.74
CA GLY A 192 0.78 -19.06 -29.46
C GLY A 192 1.35 -18.71 -28.08
N ILE A 193 0.53 -18.17 -27.18
CA ILE A 193 0.90 -17.90 -25.80
C ILE A 193 1.09 -19.23 -25.07
N VAL A 194 2.23 -19.36 -24.38
CA VAL A 194 2.56 -20.51 -23.54
C VAL A 194 2.97 -19.99 -22.17
N ILE A 195 2.26 -20.45 -21.14
CA ILE A 195 2.51 -20.14 -19.74
C ILE A 195 2.98 -21.41 -19.05
N ASN A 196 4.13 -21.33 -18.40
CA ASN A 196 4.69 -22.42 -17.62
C ASN A 196 4.61 -22.07 -16.14
N ASN A 197 3.83 -22.84 -15.38
CA ASN A 197 3.72 -22.71 -13.93
C ASN A 197 4.52 -23.84 -13.28
N PHE A 198 5.43 -23.48 -12.39
CA PHE A 198 6.28 -24.40 -11.65
C PHE A 198 5.87 -24.39 -10.18
N THR A 199 5.76 -25.57 -9.59
CA THR A 199 5.55 -25.74 -8.15
C THR A 199 6.62 -26.67 -7.61
N VAL A 200 7.38 -26.20 -6.62
CA VAL A 200 8.43 -26.95 -5.94
C VAL A 200 7.98 -27.29 -4.54
N THR A 201 8.07 -28.56 -4.17
CA THR A 201 7.69 -29.04 -2.84
C THR A 201 8.84 -29.77 -2.15
N ASP A 202 8.79 -29.79 -0.83
CA ASP A 202 9.66 -30.63 -0.01
C ASP A 202 9.22 -32.12 -0.07
N SER A 203 9.84 -32.97 0.74
CA SER A 203 9.55 -34.41 0.79
C SER A 203 8.18 -34.76 1.39
N LYS A 204 7.57 -33.84 2.16
CA LYS A 204 6.25 -33.96 2.78
C LYS A 204 5.13 -33.35 1.92
N GLY A 205 5.49 -32.62 0.86
CA GLY A 205 4.54 -31.97 -0.04
C GLY A 205 4.26 -30.50 0.33
N ASN A 206 4.99 -29.92 1.29
CA ASN A 206 4.90 -28.49 1.58
C ASN A 206 5.44 -27.70 0.39
N VAL A 207 4.72 -26.66 -0.03
CA VAL A 207 5.13 -25.82 -1.17
C VAL A 207 6.27 -24.91 -0.74
N VAL A 208 7.48 -25.22 -1.22
CA VAL A 208 8.69 -24.45 -0.94
C VAL A 208 8.74 -23.19 -1.81
N ALA A 209 8.35 -23.32 -3.07
CA ALA A 209 8.36 -22.21 -4.01
C ALA A 209 7.44 -22.44 -5.22
N THR A 210 7.11 -21.35 -5.89
CA THR A 210 6.42 -21.35 -7.18
C THR A 210 7.13 -20.44 -8.16
N ALA A 211 7.02 -20.70 -9.46
CA ALA A 211 7.51 -19.79 -10.49
C ALA A 211 6.55 -19.77 -11.67
N LYS A 212 6.51 -18.66 -12.41
CA LYS A 212 5.68 -18.51 -13.60
C LYS A 212 6.51 -17.88 -14.71
N HIS A 213 6.47 -18.48 -15.90
CA HIS A 213 7.12 -17.94 -17.09
C HIS A 213 6.12 -17.87 -18.26
N HIS A 214 5.90 -16.65 -18.76
CA HIS A 214 5.04 -16.35 -19.89
C HIS A 214 5.87 -15.90 -21.10
N ASN A 215 5.83 -16.67 -22.19
CA ASN A 215 6.69 -16.43 -23.38
C ASN A 215 6.52 -15.07 -24.09
N PHE A 216 5.34 -14.44 -24.01
CA PHE A 216 5.08 -13.09 -24.54
C PHE A 216 5.23 -11.94 -23.54
N ASN A 217 5.38 -12.20 -22.23
CA ASN A 217 5.60 -11.14 -21.26
C ASN A 217 7.03 -10.62 -21.38
N GLN A 218 7.21 -9.31 -21.63
CA GLN A 218 8.53 -8.72 -21.81
C GLN A 218 9.44 -8.90 -20.58
N LYS A 219 8.89 -8.85 -19.35
CA LYS A 219 9.69 -9.07 -18.14
C LYS A 219 10.19 -10.51 -18.05
N ASP A 220 9.32 -11.47 -18.35
CA ASP A 220 9.64 -12.89 -18.30
C ASP A 220 10.65 -13.30 -19.39
N LYS A 221 10.77 -12.52 -20.48
CA LYS A 221 11.83 -12.71 -21.49
C LYS A 221 13.22 -12.39 -20.96
N GLU A 222 13.33 -11.47 -20.01
CA GLU A 222 14.58 -11.19 -19.29
C GLU A 222 14.76 -12.21 -18.16
N PHE A 223 13.85 -12.19 -17.18
CA PHE A 223 13.88 -13.03 -15.99
C PHE A 223 12.48 -13.49 -15.61
N PHE A 224 12.34 -14.77 -15.27
CA PHE A 224 11.17 -15.23 -14.52
C PHE A 224 11.50 -15.37 -13.04
N ILE A 225 10.51 -15.14 -12.18
CA ILE A 225 10.72 -15.04 -10.74
C ILE A 225 10.25 -16.31 -10.05
N ILE A 226 11.13 -16.89 -9.22
CA ILE A 226 10.77 -17.90 -8.22
C ILE A 226 10.33 -17.16 -6.95
N LYS A 227 9.13 -17.45 -6.46
CA LYS A 227 8.59 -16.95 -5.19
C LYS A 227 8.56 -18.06 -4.16
N THR A 228 9.23 -17.85 -3.04
CA THR A 228 9.37 -18.85 -1.97
C THR A 228 8.25 -18.70 -0.93
N TYR A 229 8.10 -19.70 -0.06
CA TYR A 229 7.08 -19.70 1.00
C TYR A 229 7.23 -18.54 1.99
N ASP A 230 8.47 -18.07 2.18
CA ASP A 230 8.85 -16.94 3.02
C ASP A 230 8.91 -15.61 2.23
N GLU A 231 8.22 -15.56 1.09
CA GLU A 231 8.00 -14.35 0.27
C GLU A 231 9.27 -13.76 -0.38
N LYS A 232 10.39 -14.50 -0.40
CA LYS A 232 11.59 -14.09 -1.16
C LYS A 232 11.40 -14.32 -2.65
N GLU A 233 11.98 -13.42 -3.44
CA GLU A 233 11.98 -13.49 -4.89
C GLU A 233 13.39 -13.81 -5.40
N LEU A 234 13.53 -14.91 -6.14
CA LEU A 234 14.78 -15.35 -6.76
C LEU A 234 14.62 -15.30 -8.29
N PRO A 235 15.26 -14.34 -8.98
CA PRO A 235 15.18 -14.26 -10.43
C PRO A 235 15.98 -15.37 -11.10
N VAL A 236 15.48 -15.88 -12.23
CA VAL A 236 16.17 -16.82 -13.10
C VAL A 236 16.27 -16.22 -14.49
N PHE A 237 17.50 -16.09 -14.99
CA PHE A 237 17.75 -15.48 -16.28
C PHE A 237 17.30 -16.39 -17.43
N SER A 238 16.34 -15.92 -18.22
CA SER A 238 15.65 -16.72 -19.22
C SER A 238 16.56 -17.09 -20.40
N GLN A 239 17.48 -16.20 -20.80
CA GLN A 239 18.38 -16.44 -21.95
C GLN A 239 19.38 -17.58 -21.74
N LEU A 240 19.73 -17.87 -20.47
CA LEU A 240 20.60 -19.01 -20.12
C LEU A 240 19.81 -20.25 -19.68
N THR A 241 18.48 -20.17 -19.62
CA THR A 241 17.63 -21.23 -19.07
C THR A 241 16.69 -21.75 -20.14
N LYS A 242 17.10 -22.80 -20.84
CA LYS A 242 16.21 -23.52 -21.75
C LYS A 242 15.03 -24.09 -20.97
N MET A 243 13.83 -24.00 -21.52
CA MET A 243 12.61 -24.40 -20.83
C MET A 243 12.59 -25.90 -20.44
N ASN A 244 13.27 -26.75 -21.20
CA ASN A 244 13.43 -28.18 -20.86
C ASN A 244 14.37 -28.41 -19.66
N ASP A 245 15.26 -27.46 -19.37
CA ASP A 245 16.19 -27.50 -18.23
C ASP A 245 15.74 -26.60 -17.06
N ALA A 246 14.62 -25.89 -17.21
CA ALA A 246 14.11 -24.95 -16.22
C ALA A 246 13.92 -25.60 -14.84
N ASN A 247 13.42 -26.85 -14.80
CA ASN A 247 13.27 -27.58 -13.54
C ASN A 247 14.61 -27.68 -12.78
N LYS A 248 15.69 -28.07 -13.47
CA LYS A 248 17.03 -28.19 -12.87
C LYS A 248 17.53 -26.83 -12.39
N ARG A 249 17.39 -25.79 -13.20
CA ARG A 249 17.86 -24.45 -12.84
C ARG A 249 17.12 -23.90 -11.61
N ILE A 250 15.80 -24.04 -11.57
CA ILE A 250 14.95 -23.61 -10.43
C ILE A 250 15.38 -24.32 -9.15
N VAL A 251 15.53 -25.64 -9.19
CA VAL A 251 15.93 -26.45 -8.03
C VAL A 251 17.30 -26.05 -7.53
N LYS A 252 18.28 -25.85 -8.41
CA LYS A 252 19.64 -25.44 -8.02
C LYS A 252 19.69 -24.03 -7.44
N ARG A 253 18.96 -23.08 -8.03
CA ARG A 253 18.83 -21.70 -7.53
C ARG A 253 18.21 -21.68 -6.13
N LEU A 254 17.14 -22.45 -5.91
CA LEU A 254 16.55 -22.63 -4.58
C LEU A 254 17.54 -23.26 -3.60
N TYR A 255 18.18 -24.36 -3.98
CA TYR A 255 19.10 -25.07 -3.11
C TYR A 255 20.26 -24.18 -2.64
N ALA A 256 20.90 -23.46 -3.55
CA ALA A 256 21.97 -22.52 -3.25
C ALA A 256 21.53 -21.33 -2.37
N ASN A 257 20.24 -20.98 -2.40
CA ASN A 257 19.66 -19.92 -1.56
C ASN A 257 19.07 -20.44 -0.24
N GLY A 258 19.49 -21.63 0.21
CA GLY A 258 19.21 -22.13 1.56
C GLY A 258 17.89 -22.88 1.71
N TYR A 259 17.31 -23.36 0.61
CA TYR A 259 16.12 -24.22 0.61
C TYR A 259 16.55 -25.69 0.38
N PRO A 260 16.85 -26.45 1.44
CA PRO A 260 17.46 -27.79 1.32
C PRO A 260 16.48 -28.88 0.87
N PHE A 261 15.19 -28.55 0.76
CA PHE A 261 14.10 -29.52 0.65
C PHE A 261 14.13 -30.51 1.84
N GLY A 262 13.82 -31.79 1.62
CA GLY A 262 13.75 -32.77 2.70
C GLY A 262 12.48 -32.57 3.52
N ASP A 263 12.52 -32.83 4.82
CA ASP A 263 11.42 -32.48 5.71
C ASP A 263 11.64 -31.05 6.21
N MET A 264 10.84 -30.10 5.71
CA MET A 264 10.95 -28.69 6.08
C MET A 264 9.86 -28.27 7.09
N THR A 265 9.10 -29.22 7.66
CA THR A 265 7.91 -28.93 8.49
C THR A 265 8.20 -27.94 9.63
N GLU A 266 9.32 -28.10 10.34
CA GLU A 266 9.72 -27.18 11.41
C GLU A 266 9.97 -25.75 10.90
N ARG A 267 10.62 -25.60 9.74
CA ARG A 267 10.87 -24.27 9.13
C ARG A 267 9.57 -23.59 8.71
N PHE A 268 8.61 -24.34 8.19
CA PHE A 268 7.29 -23.80 7.86
C PHE A 268 6.53 -23.37 9.12
N ASN A 269 6.53 -24.20 10.16
CA ASN A 269 5.89 -23.87 11.43
C ASN A 269 6.48 -22.59 12.05
N GLN A 270 7.82 -22.49 12.07
CA GLN A 270 8.51 -21.29 12.56
C GLN A 270 8.10 -20.04 11.77
N PHE A 271 8.07 -20.11 10.44
CA PHE A 271 7.65 -18.98 9.61
C PHE A 271 6.20 -18.54 9.88
N ILE A 272 5.28 -19.51 10.03
CA ILE A 272 3.89 -19.21 10.36
C ILE A 272 3.80 -18.53 11.73
N GLU A 273 4.57 -19.01 12.72
CA GLU A 273 4.63 -18.42 14.05
C GLU A 273 5.22 -17.01 14.03
N ASP A 274 6.34 -16.80 13.34
CA ASP A 274 6.99 -15.49 13.19
C ASP A 274 6.04 -14.49 12.52
N LYS A 275 5.32 -14.91 11.47
CA LYS A 275 4.31 -14.07 10.81
C LYS A 275 3.17 -13.70 11.74
N LYS A 276 2.70 -14.65 12.56
CA LYS A 276 1.66 -14.40 13.58
C LYS A 276 2.15 -13.42 14.64
N ASN A 277 3.39 -13.59 15.12
CA ASN A 277 4.00 -12.72 16.10
C ASN A 277 4.18 -11.29 15.56
N ALA A 278 4.68 -11.14 14.34
CA ALA A 278 4.81 -9.84 13.68
C ALA A 278 3.47 -9.11 13.52
N VAL A 279 2.41 -9.84 13.13
CA VAL A 279 1.04 -9.27 13.06
C VAL A 279 0.54 -8.87 14.44
N ASN A 280 0.77 -9.68 15.47
CA ASN A 280 0.39 -9.35 16.84
C ASN A 280 1.13 -8.12 17.37
N GLU A 281 2.45 -8.02 17.14
CA GLU A 281 3.26 -6.86 17.48
C GLU A 281 2.77 -5.59 16.78
N GLN A 282 2.48 -5.68 15.48
CA GLN A 282 1.92 -4.56 14.72
C GLN A 282 0.54 -4.14 15.27
N ASN A 283 -0.30 -5.10 15.64
CA ASN A 283 -1.60 -4.81 16.25
C ASN A 283 -1.46 -4.17 17.63
N ASN A 284 -0.54 -4.67 18.46
CA ASN A 284 -0.25 -4.10 19.77
C ASN A 284 0.29 -2.67 19.64
N ALA A 285 1.20 -2.41 18.70
CA ALA A 285 1.70 -1.07 18.42
C ALA A 285 0.58 -0.10 18.01
N LYS A 286 -0.36 -0.56 17.16
CA LYS A 286 -1.56 0.23 16.79
C LYS A 286 -2.45 0.51 18.00
N VAL A 287 -2.65 -0.46 18.89
CA VAL A 287 -3.42 -0.29 20.12
C VAL A 287 -2.76 0.73 21.05
N GLU A 288 -1.46 0.61 21.29
CA GLU A 288 -0.71 1.55 22.14
C GLU A 288 -0.69 2.97 21.57
N GLU A 289 -0.62 3.11 20.24
CA GLU A 289 -0.72 4.43 19.62
C GLU A 289 -2.15 5.00 19.72
N ALA A 290 -3.18 4.18 19.52
CA ALA A 290 -4.55 4.61 19.67
C ALA A 290 -4.89 5.01 21.11
N LYS A 291 -4.33 4.33 22.13
CA LYS A 291 -4.45 4.72 23.54
C LYS A 291 -4.05 6.17 23.77
N LYS A 292 -2.96 6.65 23.16
CA LYS A 292 -2.47 8.04 23.29
C LYS A 292 -3.39 9.08 22.68
N GLN A 293 -4.21 8.67 21.71
CA GLN A 293 -5.17 9.56 21.03
C GLN A 293 -6.52 9.62 21.76
N THR A 294 -6.67 8.87 22.86
CA THR A 294 -7.90 8.83 23.65
C THR A 294 -7.79 9.67 24.91
N VAL A 295 -8.96 10.07 25.41
CA VAL A 295 -9.12 10.64 26.75
C VAL A 295 -9.15 9.56 27.85
N ASN A 296 -8.97 8.29 27.48
CA ASN A 296 -8.98 7.18 28.42
C ASN A 296 -7.77 7.28 29.34
N ILE A 297 -7.90 6.72 30.54
CA ILE A 297 -6.86 6.70 31.56
C ILE A 297 -6.43 5.25 31.72
N TYR A 298 -5.13 4.98 31.60
CA TYR A 298 -4.56 3.64 31.74
C TYR A 298 -3.47 3.65 32.80
N ASP A 299 -3.68 2.84 33.85
CA ASP A 299 -2.76 2.58 34.95
C ASP A 299 -2.10 3.85 35.52
N ALA A 300 -2.87 4.93 35.68
CA ALA A 300 -2.40 6.18 36.24
C ALA A 300 -2.44 6.16 37.77
N ALA A 301 -1.38 6.62 38.44
CA ALA A 301 -1.37 6.71 39.90
C ALA A 301 -2.48 7.65 40.40
N GLY A 302 -3.27 7.17 41.35
CA GLY A 302 -4.42 7.90 41.87
C GLY A 302 -5.15 7.15 42.97
N TYR A 303 -6.38 7.57 43.24
CA TYR A 303 -7.22 6.96 44.26
C TYR A 303 -8.69 6.99 43.90
N VAL A 304 -9.44 6.08 44.51
CA VAL A 304 -10.90 6.07 44.54
C VAL A 304 -11.38 6.41 45.95
N ILE A 305 -12.40 7.25 46.06
CA ILE A 305 -13.22 7.45 47.25
C ILE A 305 -14.55 6.76 46.97
N ASP A 306 -14.85 5.71 47.73
CA ASP A 306 -16.12 5.00 47.55
C ASP A 306 -17.31 5.73 48.19
N ALA A 307 -18.52 5.22 47.97
CA ALA A 307 -19.76 5.81 48.48
C ALA A 307 -19.81 5.98 50.01
N LYS A 308 -18.95 5.30 50.78
CA LYS A 308 -18.86 5.42 52.24
C LYS A 308 -17.85 6.49 52.68
N GLY A 309 -17.10 7.05 51.73
CA GLY A 309 -16.01 7.98 51.99
C GLY A 309 -14.65 7.32 52.16
N ASP A 310 -14.53 5.99 51.96
CA ASP A 310 -13.27 5.29 52.15
C ASP A 310 -12.32 5.54 50.97
N LYS A 311 -11.13 6.08 51.27
CA LYS A 311 -10.09 6.36 50.27
C LYS A 311 -9.23 5.13 50.01
N LYS A 312 -9.03 4.82 48.73
CA LYS A 312 -8.28 3.65 48.24
C LYS A 312 -7.30 4.07 47.15
N GLU A 313 -6.01 4.08 47.48
CA GLU A 313 -4.90 4.37 46.55
C GLU A 313 -4.61 3.17 45.61
N GLY A 314 -4.07 3.44 44.43
CA GLY A 314 -3.64 2.45 43.44
C GLY A 314 -3.50 3.01 42.02
N LEU A 315 -3.43 2.12 41.03
CA LEU A 315 -3.41 2.48 39.62
C LEU A 315 -4.83 2.51 39.05
N ILE A 316 -5.21 3.62 38.46
CA ILE A 316 -6.54 3.91 37.93
C ILE A 316 -6.56 3.62 36.43
N THR A 317 -7.53 2.82 36.00
CA THR A 317 -7.86 2.62 34.59
C THR A 317 -9.35 2.87 34.34
N ILE A 318 -9.68 3.70 33.35
CA ILE A 318 -11.05 3.94 32.89
C ILE A 318 -11.06 4.31 31.41
N GLU A 319 -12.01 3.74 30.68
CA GLU A 319 -12.22 4.01 29.26
C GLU A 319 -13.46 4.87 29.07
N PHE A 320 -13.29 6.05 28.48
CA PHE A 320 -14.36 6.99 28.10
C PHE A 320 -14.74 6.87 26.61
N GLN A 321 -13.97 6.12 25.81
CA GLN A 321 -14.26 5.82 24.42
C GLN A 321 -13.59 4.53 23.93
N SER A 322 -14.11 3.98 22.83
CA SER A 322 -13.54 2.82 22.15
C SER A 322 -12.21 3.13 21.47
N ILE A 323 -11.23 2.25 21.67
CA ILE A 323 -9.99 2.20 20.87
C ILE A 323 -10.25 1.51 19.52
N ASP A 324 -11.13 0.51 19.48
CA ASP A 324 -11.44 -0.26 18.27
C ASP A 324 -12.02 0.63 17.17
N ALA A 325 -12.77 1.67 17.55
CA ALA A 325 -13.25 2.73 16.67
C ALA A 325 -12.10 3.49 15.97
N ILE A 326 -11.00 3.72 16.68
CA ILE A 326 -9.83 4.48 16.19
C ILE A 326 -9.00 3.63 15.24
N ILE A 327 -8.80 2.35 15.58
CA ILE A 327 -8.02 1.41 14.75
C ILE A 327 -8.83 0.77 13.62
N GLY A 328 -10.10 1.16 13.46
CA GLY A 328 -10.96 0.74 12.35
C GLY A 328 -11.44 -0.71 12.43
N LYS A 329 -11.45 -1.31 13.64
CA LYS A 329 -11.91 -2.69 13.87
C LYS A 329 -13.44 -2.81 14.03
N ASP A 330 -14.14 -1.69 14.21
CA ASP A 330 -15.60 -1.66 14.42
C ASP A 330 -16.45 -1.87 13.15
N LYS A 331 -15.84 -2.23 12.02
CA LYS A 331 -16.60 -2.55 10.80
C LYS A 331 -17.28 -3.92 10.98
N ASN A 332 -18.52 -3.89 11.50
CA ASN A 332 -19.53 -4.97 11.55
C ASN A 332 -19.80 -5.64 12.92
N MET A 333 -19.32 -5.11 14.06
CA MET A 333 -19.78 -5.55 15.39
C MET A 333 -20.36 -4.36 16.17
N SER A 334 -21.54 -4.54 16.77
CA SER A 334 -22.10 -3.55 17.69
C SER A 334 -21.28 -3.54 18.97
N ASP A 335 -20.65 -2.41 19.27
CA ASP A 335 -19.96 -2.18 20.54
C ASP A 335 -20.99 -2.07 21.67
N LEU A 336 -20.96 -3.04 22.58
CA LEU A 336 -21.86 -3.12 23.74
C LEU A 336 -21.20 -2.56 25.01
N THR A 337 -19.99 -1.99 24.90
CA THR A 337 -19.21 -1.51 26.03
C THR A 337 -19.78 -0.20 26.57
N SER A 338 -20.01 -0.13 27.88
CA SER A 338 -20.47 1.10 28.54
C SER A 338 -19.29 1.95 28.99
N TYR A 339 -18.84 2.84 28.11
CA TYR A 339 -17.74 3.76 28.38
C TYR A 339 -18.09 4.80 29.46
N GLY A 340 -17.10 5.09 30.31
CA GLY A 340 -17.19 6.05 31.41
C GLY A 340 -17.98 5.55 32.63
N ALA A 341 -18.49 4.31 32.64
CA ALA A 341 -19.39 3.84 33.70
C ALA A 341 -18.67 3.13 34.86
N THR A 342 -17.48 2.59 34.64
CA THR A 342 -16.72 1.81 35.64
C THR A 342 -15.26 2.24 35.65
N VAL A 343 -14.71 2.51 36.82
CA VAL A 343 -13.28 2.72 37.04
C VAL A 343 -12.69 1.48 37.69
N LYS A 344 -11.54 1.05 37.18
CA LYS A 344 -10.73 -0.04 37.71
C LYS A 344 -9.62 0.54 38.58
N LEU A 345 -9.45 -0.02 39.78
CA LEU A 345 -8.34 0.24 40.68
C LEU A 345 -7.50 -1.03 40.81
N LYS A 346 -6.24 -0.95 40.38
CA LYS A 346 -5.26 -2.04 40.47
C LYS A 346 -4.27 -1.75 41.60
N ARG A 347 -3.96 -2.77 42.39
CA ARG A 347 -2.95 -2.76 43.45
C ARG A 347 -2.05 -3.97 43.29
N GLU A 348 -0.77 -3.79 43.58
CA GLU A 348 0.22 -4.86 43.44
C GLU A 348 -0.11 -6.03 44.38
N GLY A 349 -0.13 -7.26 43.85
CA GLY A 349 -0.43 -8.48 44.62
C GLY A 349 -1.91 -8.67 45.02
N GLU A 350 -2.81 -7.74 44.69
CA GLU A 350 -4.23 -7.82 45.00
C GLU A 350 -5.09 -8.05 43.75
N LYS A 351 -6.34 -8.51 43.94
CA LYS A 351 -7.33 -8.57 42.86
C LYS A 351 -7.78 -7.17 42.48
N ASP A 352 -7.98 -6.94 41.20
CA ASP A 352 -8.53 -5.69 40.66
C ASP A 352 -9.89 -5.34 41.30
N LEU A 353 -10.05 -4.09 41.72
CA LEU A 353 -11.30 -3.56 42.26
C LEU A 353 -12.01 -2.70 41.21
N TYR A 354 -13.33 -2.81 41.16
CA TYR A 354 -14.17 -2.12 40.16
C TYR A 354 -15.22 -1.25 40.86
N PHE A 355 -15.25 0.04 40.53
CA PHE A 355 -16.16 1.00 41.12
C PHE A 355 -17.05 1.61 40.03
N LYS A 356 -18.36 1.59 40.25
CA LYS A 356 -19.34 2.04 39.24
C LYS A 356 -19.76 3.48 39.50
N ALA A 357 -19.96 4.24 38.43
CA ALA A 357 -20.41 5.63 38.51
C ALA A 357 -21.79 5.77 39.18
N LYS A 358 -22.67 4.77 39.00
CA LYS A 358 -24.04 4.77 39.54
C LYS A 358 -24.10 4.79 41.06
N ASP A 359 -23.01 4.39 41.72
CA ASP A 359 -22.91 4.30 43.17
C ASP A 359 -22.35 5.62 43.77
N GLY A 360 -22.09 6.65 42.95
CA GLY A 360 -21.61 7.95 43.43
C GLY A 360 -20.13 7.98 43.81
N ASN A 361 -19.35 6.98 43.39
CA ASN A 361 -17.91 6.92 43.67
C ASN A 361 -17.20 8.13 43.02
N LYS A 362 -16.11 8.59 43.66
CA LYS A 362 -15.21 9.63 43.13
C LYS A 362 -13.83 9.00 42.90
N PHE A 363 -13.13 9.39 41.85
CA PHE A 363 -11.71 9.03 41.70
C PHE A 363 -10.89 10.24 41.31
N CYS A 364 -9.60 10.23 41.60
CA CYS A 364 -8.69 11.30 41.21
C CYS A 364 -7.38 10.74 40.68
N ILE A 365 -6.82 11.43 39.69
CA ILE A 365 -5.50 11.20 39.10
C ILE A 365 -4.75 12.54 39.04
N GLY A 366 -3.65 12.66 39.80
CA GLY A 366 -3.00 13.97 40.01
C GLY A 366 -3.99 15.00 40.57
N GLU A 367 -4.12 16.14 39.89
CA GLU A 367 -5.05 17.23 40.27
C GLU A 367 -6.46 17.04 39.72
N ARG A 368 -6.67 16.09 38.79
CA ARG A 368 -7.97 15.87 38.14
C ARG A 368 -8.79 14.89 38.96
N CYS A 369 -10.01 15.28 39.31
CA CYS A 369 -10.96 14.41 39.99
C CYS A 369 -12.21 14.20 39.16
N PHE A 370 -12.85 13.06 39.33
CA PHE A 370 -14.00 12.62 38.57
C PHE A 370 -15.08 12.09 39.50
N LEU A 371 -16.33 12.49 39.26
CA LEU A 371 -17.49 12.10 40.06
C LEU A 371 -18.43 11.20 39.25
N GLY A 372 -18.77 10.04 39.80
CA GLY A 372 -19.84 9.20 39.28
C GLY A 372 -21.20 9.84 39.50
N ALA A 373 -21.94 10.13 38.43
CA ALA A 373 -23.27 10.71 38.52
C ALA A 373 -24.23 10.09 37.51
N LYS A 374 -25.51 10.03 37.87
CA LYS A 374 -26.61 9.69 36.93
C LYS A 374 -27.08 10.94 36.20
N GLY A 375 -27.53 10.75 34.97
CA GLY A 375 -28.13 11.81 34.18
C GLY A 375 -29.59 12.11 34.51
N SER A 376 -29.98 13.39 34.46
CA SER A 376 -31.39 13.80 34.45
C SER A 376 -32.09 13.29 33.19
N GLU A 377 -33.38 12.95 33.28
CA GLU A 377 -34.21 12.47 32.15
C GLU A 377 -34.29 13.46 30.98
N ASP A 378 -34.17 14.76 31.26
CA ASP A 378 -34.12 15.83 30.25
C ASP A 378 -32.71 16.06 29.67
N GLY A 379 -31.72 15.25 30.06
CA GLY A 379 -30.30 15.42 29.75
C GLY A 379 -29.84 14.60 28.54
N PHE A 380 -28.95 15.19 27.73
CA PHE A 380 -28.25 14.48 26.66
C PHE A 380 -27.06 13.73 27.27
N PHE A 381 -27.09 12.38 27.20
CA PHE A 381 -25.97 11.49 27.54
C PHE A 381 -25.64 10.58 26.35
N ALA A 382 -25.52 11.14 25.14
CA ALA A 382 -25.31 10.36 23.92
C ALA A 382 -23.87 9.85 23.73
N HIS A 383 -23.15 9.60 24.82
CA HIS A 383 -21.70 9.43 24.77
C HIS A 383 -21.20 8.13 25.40
N GLY A 384 -22.09 7.34 25.98
CA GLY A 384 -21.76 6.00 26.47
C GLY A 384 -22.02 4.93 25.41
N GLY A 385 -21.08 4.72 24.47
CA GLY A 385 -20.84 3.50 23.68
C GLY A 385 -21.95 2.82 22.86
N SER A 386 -23.22 2.89 23.25
CA SER A 386 -24.36 2.28 22.56
C SER A 386 -25.49 3.30 22.39
N ASP A 387 -26.13 3.27 21.22
CA ASP A 387 -27.29 4.11 20.88
C ASP A 387 -28.49 3.96 21.86
N LEU A 388 -28.46 2.92 22.71
CA LEU A 388 -29.45 2.65 23.76
C LEU A 388 -29.22 3.40 25.08
N ASN A 389 -28.00 3.89 25.36
CA ASN A 389 -27.70 4.61 26.60
C ASN A 389 -28.24 6.06 26.61
N VAL A 390 -28.58 6.60 25.44
CA VAL A 390 -29.17 7.94 25.27
C VAL A 390 -30.56 8.05 25.91
N LEU A 391 -31.26 6.93 26.09
CA LEU A 391 -32.63 6.87 26.61
C LEU A 391 -32.72 6.55 28.12
N SER A 392 -31.63 6.16 28.77
CA SER A 392 -31.69 5.47 30.08
C SER A 392 -31.18 6.28 31.29
N GLY A 393 -30.62 7.48 31.10
CA GLY A 393 -30.00 8.23 32.21
C GLY A 393 -28.80 7.50 32.84
N ALA A 394 -28.06 6.74 32.01
CA ALA A 394 -26.92 5.92 32.44
C ALA A 394 -25.91 6.74 33.26
N ALA A 395 -25.35 6.11 34.29
CA ALA A 395 -24.37 6.76 35.15
C ALA A 395 -22.98 6.72 34.53
N GLN A 396 -22.28 7.85 34.56
CA GLN A 396 -20.90 7.98 34.06
C GLN A 396 -20.06 8.79 35.05
N PHE A 397 -18.74 8.66 34.94
CA PHE A 397 -17.80 9.52 35.61
C PHE A 397 -17.60 10.81 34.81
N PHE A 398 -17.76 11.96 35.47
CA PHE A 398 -17.55 13.29 34.90
C PHE A 398 -16.37 13.96 35.59
N GLU A 399 -15.56 14.68 34.84
CA GLU A 399 -14.49 15.50 35.41
C GLU A 399 -15.09 16.63 36.24
N ILE A 400 -14.57 16.81 37.46
CA ILE A 400 -14.95 17.88 38.37
C ILE A 400 -14.18 19.12 37.96
N LEU A 401 -14.90 20.11 37.40
CA LEU A 401 -14.32 21.40 37.05
C LEU A 401 -14.34 22.39 38.22
N TYR A 402 -15.31 22.24 39.11
CA TYR A 402 -15.48 23.05 40.30
C TYR A 402 -16.32 22.31 41.34
N GLU A 403 -15.97 22.46 42.62
CA GLU A 403 -16.66 21.87 43.77
C GLU A 403 -16.79 22.90 44.88
N LYS A 404 -18.01 23.11 45.39
CA LYS A 404 -18.27 23.95 46.58
C LYS A 404 -19.44 23.39 47.38
N ASP A 405 -19.20 23.08 48.65
CA ASP A 405 -20.20 22.58 49.61
C ASP A 405 -21.04 21.38 49.11
N GLY A 406 -20.43 20.51 48.29
CA GLY A 406 -21.09 19.34 47.69
C GLY A 406 -21.95 19.65 46.47
N ASN A 407 -21.83 20.86 45.92
CA ASN A 407 -22.33 21.23 44.60
C ASN A 407 -21.17 21.23 43.60
N TYR A 408 -21.44 20.78 42.37
CA TYR A 408 -20.40 20.53 41.37
C TYR A 408 -20.76 21.13 40.01
N VAL A 409 -19.73 21.68 39.36
CA VAL A 409 -19.69 21.84 37.90
C VAL A 409 -18.88 20.68 37.35
N LEU A 410 -19.49 19.93 36.44
CA LEU A 410 -18.97 18.70 35.88
C LEU A 410 -18.81 18.83 34.36
N ALA A 411 -17.86 18.12 33.77
CA ALA A 411 -17.71 18.00 32.32
C ALA A 411 -17.52 16.56 31.87
N HIS A 412 -17.99 16.24 30.67
CA HIS A 412 -17.79 14.91 30.09
C HIS A 412 -16.36 14.78 29.55
N SER A 413 -15.63 13.71 29.90
CA SER A 413 -14.22 13.55 29.51
C SER A 413 -13.97 13.57 28.00
N LYS A 414 -14.91 13.03 27.20
CA LYS A 414 -14.84 13.05 25.72
C LYS A 414 -15.34 14.36 25.09
N TYR A 415 -16.22 15.08 25.78
CA TYR A 415 -16.88 16.29 25.28
C TYR A 415 -16.76 17.37 26.35
N PRO A 416 -15.55 17.92 26.54
CA PRO A 416 -15.25 18.83 27.66
C PRO A 416 -16.04 20.15 27.60
N GLU A 417 -16.63 20.47 26.45
CA GLU A 417 -17.54 21.60 26.27
C GLU A 417 -18.96 21.36 26.81
N ASP A 418 -19.31 20.11 27.11
CA ASP A 418 -20.60 19.74 27.67
C ASP A 418 -20.56 19.82 29.20
N TYR A 419 -21.09 20.93 29.73
CA TYR A 419 -21.16 21.19 31.17
C TYR A 419 -22.43 20.62 31.81
N TYR A 420 -22.27 20.07 33.00
CA TYR A 420 -23.33 19.50 33.82
C TYR A 420 -23.31 20.14 35.20
N LEU A 421 -24.50 20.36 35.77
CA LEU A 421 -24.67 20.83 37.14
C LEU A 421 -25.11 19.66 38.02
N LYS A 422 -24.46 19.48 39.16
CA LYS A 422 -24.88 18.55 40.21
C LYS A 422 -24.96 19.28 41.54
N ILE A 423 -26.16 19.60 41.99
CA ILE A 423 -26.36 20.17 43.33
C ILE A 423 -26.47 19.07 44.39
N LYS A 424 -26.10 19.39 45.62
CA LYS A 424 -26.04 18.43 46.74
C LYS A 424 -27.36 17.70 46.97
N LYS A 425 -28.49 18.41 46.91
CA LYS A 425 -29.84 17.90 47.18
C LYS A 425 -30.45 17.08 46.04
N ALA A 426 -29.85 17.05 44.85
CA ALA A 426 -30.38 16.36 43.68
C ALA A 426 -29.69 15.02 43.45
N ASP A 427 -30.42 13.95 43.12
CA ASP A 427 -29.83 12.62 42.89
C ASP A 427 -29.13 12.48 41.53
N LYS A 428 -29.47 13.34 40.57
CA LYS A 428 -29.01 13.29 39.17
C LYS A 428 -28.29 14.59 38.81
N ALA A 429 -27.29 14.53 37.94
CA ALA A 429 -26.68 15.70 37.30
C ALA A 429 -27.52 16.13 36.09
N VAL A 430 -27.65 17.43 35.88
CA VAL A 430 -28.42 18.00 34.76
C VAL A 430 -27.51 18.59 33.69
N TYR A 431 -27.79 18.28 32.43
CA TYR A 431 -27.13 18.89 31.28
C TYR A 431 -27.86 20.19 30.89
N LEU A 432 -27.11 21.29 30.86
CA LEU A 432 -27.63 22.64 30.59
C LEU A 432 -27.10 23.24 29.28
N GLY A 433 -26.65 22.39 28.35
CA GLY A 433 -26.30 22.78 27.00
C GLY A 433 -27.47 22.69 26.01
N THR A 434 -27.18 23.02 24.75
CA THR A 434 -28.19 23.07 23.68
C THR A 434 -28.49 21.71 23.05
N LYS A 435 -27.67 20.68 23.29
CA LYS A 435 -27.89 19.33 22.75
C LYS A 435 -29.10 18.65 23.41
N ALA A 436 -29.88 17.90 22.62
CA ALA A 436 -30.98 17.06 23.10
C ALA A 436 -30.98 15.72 22.36
N THR A 437 -31.67 14.72 22.90
CA THR A 437 -31.85 13.41 22.24
C THR A 437 -32.48 13.56 20.85
N PHE A 438 -33.36 14.55 20.68
CA PHE A 438 -33.95 14.92 19.40
C PHE A 438 -33.83 16.43 19.19
N GLY A 439 -33.02 16.85 18.22
CA GLY A 439 -32.81 18.26 17.86
C GLY A 439 -32.02 19.05 18.92
N SER A 440 -32.36 20.33 19.07
CA SER A 440 -31.70 21.26 20.00
C SER A 440 -32.68 21.85 21.01
N LYS A 441 -32.23 22.12 22.24
CA LYS A 441 -32.98 22.87 23.25
C LYS A 441 -32.89 24.37 22.95
N SER A 442 -34.03 25.08 23.03
CA SER A 442 -34.03 26.54 23.06
C SER A 442 -33.51 27.07 24.40
N ALA A 443 -33.05 28.32 24.43
CA ALA A 443 -32.62 28.98 25.66
C ALA A 443 -33.73 28.98 26.74
N GLU A 444 -34.98 29.24 26.34
CA GLU A 444 -36.16 29.19 27.22
C GLU A 444 -36.35 27.80 27.86
N LYS A 445 -36.13 26.73 27.08
CA LYS A 445 -36.23 25.36 27.59
C LYS A 445 -35.12 25.04 28.58
N ILE A 446 -33.89 25.48 28.31
CA ILE A 446 -32.75 25.32 29.22
C ILE A 446 -33.03 26.06 30.54
N GLN A 447 -33.48 27.32 30.47
CA GLN A 447 -33.83 28.11 31.65
C GLN A 447 -34.94 27.44 32.47
N LYS A 448 -36.00 26.94 31.82
CA LYS A 448 -37.08 26.22 32.51
C LYS A 448 -36.58 24.95 33.24
N ILE A 449 -35.71 24.19 32.59
CA ILE A 449 -35.05 23.02 33.21
C ILE A 449 -34.22 23.47 34.41
N LEU A 450 -33.43 24.53 34.25
CA LEU A 450 -32.56 25.06 35.30
C LEU A 450 -33.36 25.56 36.50
N SER A 451 -34.39 26.40 36.31
CA SER A 451 -35.27 26.88 37.37
C SER A 451 -35.87 25.72 38.18
N LYS A 452 -36.36 24.69 37.47
CA LYS A 452 -36.95 23.50 38.10
C LYS A 452 -35.92 22.69 38.88
N TYR A 453 -34.71 22.53 38.32
CA TYR A 453 -33.66 21.72 38.92
C TYR A 453 -33.05 22.38 40.17
N VAL A 454 -32.77 23.69 40.09
CA VAL A 454 -32.21 24.46 41.20
C VAL A 454 -33.25 24.69 42.30
N ASN A 455 -34.51 24.94 41.92
CA ASN A 455 -35.65 25.15 42.81
C ASN A 455 -35.36 26.15 43.95
N CYS A 456 -34.83 27.32 43.59
CA CYS A 456 -34.52 28.40 44.53
C CYS A 456 -35.12 29.71 44.06
N SER A 457 -36.08 30.27 44.81
CA SER A 457 -36.77 31.52 44.47
C SER A 457 -35.88 32.76 44.60
N SER A 458 -34.83 32.70 45.41
CA SER A 458 -33.86 33.79 45.60
C SER A 458 -32.87 33.93 44.45
N LEU A 459 -32.85 32.99 43.50
CA LEU A 459 -31.89 32.95 42.41
C LEU A 459 -32.58 33.19 41.06
N ASP A 460 -32.19 34.26 40.38
CA ASP A 460 -32.62 34.54 39.01
C ASP A 460 -31.73 33.77 38.02
N VAL A 461 -32.18 32.58 37.63
CA VAL A 461 -31.43 31.68 36.73
C VAL A 461 -31.18 32.27 35.34
N THR A 462 -31.90 33.32 34.93
CA THR A 462 -31.78 33.90 33.57
C THR A 462 -30.47 34.66 33.37
N LYS A 463 -29.78 35.02 34.46
CA LYS A 463 -28.53 35.78 34.45
C LYS A 463 -27.29 34.94 34.13
N TYR A 464 -27.41 33.61 34.14
CA TYR A 464 -26.26 32.73 34.00
C TYR A 464 -26.14 32.17 32.60
N ASN A 465 -24.92 32.21 32.04
CA ASN A 465 -24.59 31.54 30.80
C ASN A 465 -24.14 30.10 31.08
N THR A 466 -25.08 29.16 30.99
CA THR A 466 -24.85 27.73 31.25
C THR A 466 -24.01 27.02 30.19
N LEU A 467 -23.66 27.72 29.09
CA LEU A 467 -22.81 27.20 28.02
C LEU A 467 -21.32 27.44 28.29
N THR A 468 -20.98 28.11 29.40
CA THR A 468 -19.61 28.47 29.77
C THR A 468 -19.27 27.92 31.15
N LYS A 469 -18.00 27.55 31.35
CA LYS A 469 -17.49 27.11 32.65
C LYS A 469 -17.71 28.19 33.71
N GLU A 470 -17.39 29.44 33.38
CA GLU A 470 -17.45 30.58 34.28
C GLU A 470 -18.90 30.86 34.72
N GLY A 471 -19.85 30.84 33.78
CA GLY A 471 -21.27 31.02 34.10
C GLY A 471 -21.83 29.89 34.99
N MET A 472 -21.36 28.66 34.80
CA MET A 472 -21.73 27.52 35.64
C MET A 472 -21.12 27.60 37.05
N ILE A 473 -19.88 28.08 37.18
CA ILE A 473 -19.23 28.30 38.47
C ILE A 473 -19.96 29.39 39.25
N GLN A 474 -20.25 30.53 38.60
CA GLN A 474 -20.97 31.63 39.23
C GLN A 474 -22.36 31.20 39.75
N LEU A 475 -23.07 30.37 38.97
CA LEU A 475 -24.33 29.78 39.38
C LEU A 475 -24.20 28.94 40.66
N VAL A 476 -23.15 28.12 40.77
CA VAL A 476 -22.90 27.30 41.98
C VAL A 476 -22.56 28.19 43.18
N ASP A 477 -21.74 29.22 42.98
CA ASP A 477 -21.36 30.18 44.04
C ASP A 477 -22.58 30.91 44.61
N ASP A 478 -23.42 31.44 43.73
CA ASP A 478 -24.62 32.19 44.11
C ASP A 478 -25.68 31.27 44.73
N TYR A 479 -25.85 30.06 44.21
CA TYR A 479 -26.73 29.03 44.79
C TYR A 479 -26.31 28.68 46.22
N THR A 480 -25.02 28.42 46.42
CA THR A 480 -24.48 28.05 47.73
C THR A 480 -24.65 29.16 48.76
N SER A 481 -24.56 30.42 48.31
CA SER A 481 -24.69 31.60 49.16
C SER A 481 -26.16 31.93 49.50
N SER A 482 -27.08 31.70 48.55
CA SER A 482 -28.44 32.25 48.60
C SER A 482 -29.56 31.23 48.84
N CYS A 483 -29.29 29.93 48.68
CA CYS A 483 -30.32 28.88 48.56
C CYS A 483 -30.22 27.76 49.61
N LYS A 484 -29.76 28.08 50.82
CA LYS A 484 -29.51 27.12 51.92
C LYS A 484 -30.66 26.14 52.16
#